data_AF-A0AAD5BU76-F1
#
_entry.id   AF-A0AAD5BU76-F1
#
_cell.length_a   1.000
_cell.length_b   1.000
_cell.length_c   1.000
_cell.angle_alpha   90.00
_cell.angle_beta   90.00
_cell.angle_gamma   90.00
#
_symmetry.space_group_name_H-M   'P 1'
#
loop_
_entity.id
_entity.type
_entity.pdbx_description
1 polymer ?
#
loop_
_entity_poly.entity_id
_entity_poly.type
_entity_poly.pdbx_seq_one_letter_code
_entity_poly.pdbx_strand_id
1 'polypeptide(L)'
;MINTSRTIIIQSSAGRVDGKQRYGLNGVSYKPADTPLKLADYFNIGGVFKVGSISYRPQGRRLHLDTAVMGADYRTFVEIVFQNPEDIVQSYHLDGYQFFVVGMDGGVWSEASRKGYNLRDGVARSTIQVYPKSWSALYVPLDNV
;
A
#
# COMPACT_ATOMS: atom_id res chain seq x y z
N MET A 1 -5.48 -13.32 -19.82
CA MET A 1 -4.87 -12.32 -18.91
C MET A 1 -5.82 -12.15 -17.74
N ILE A 2 -5.33 -12.14 -16.50
CA ILE A 2 -6.20 -12.01 -15.32
C ILE A 2 -6.63 -10.55 -15.17
N ASN A 3 -7.93 -10.31 -15.04
CA ASN A 3 -8.44 -8.97 -14.78
C ASN A 3 -8.25 -8.62 -13.30
N THR A 4 -7.71 -7.44 -13.02
CA THR A 4 -7.66 -6.91 -11.66
C THR A 4 -9.01 -6.30 -11.29
N SER A 5 -9.45 -6.52 -10.06
CA SER A 5 -10.73 -5.96 -9.56
C SER A 5 -10.58 -4.52 -9.07
N ARG A 6 -9.36 -4.12 -8.68
CA ARG A 6 -9.07 -2.82 -8.07
C ARG A 6 -7.60 -2.46 -8.23
N THR A 7 -7.35 -1.16 -8.41
CA THR A 7 -6.01 -0.55 -8.29
C THR A 7 -5.91 0.26 -7.00
N ILE A 8 -4.99 -0.15 -6.14
CA ILE A 8 -4.58 0.56 -4.92
C ILE A 8 -3.28 1.29 -5.22
N ILE A 9 -3.23 2.59 -4.96
CA ILE A 9 -2.03 3.42 -5.14
C ILE A 9 -1.60 3.88 -3.75
N ILE A 10 -0.39 3.50 -3.35
CA ILE A 10 0.21 3.81 -2.06
C ILE A 10 1.39 4.73 -2.31
N GLN A 11 1.29 5.98 -1.88
CA GLN A 11 2.35 6.96 -1.99
C GLN A 11 3.04 7.15 -0.64
N SER A 12 4.37 7.09 -0.63
CA SER A 12 5.15 7.45 0.55
C SER A 12 5.07 8.96 0.82
N SER A 13 5.25 9.32 2.09
CA SER A 13 5.24 10.70 2.55
C SER A 13 6.08 10.84 3.80
N ALA A 14 6.73 11.99 3.94
CA ALA A 14 7.52 12.36 5.10
C ALA A 14 7.11 13.78 5.55
N GLY A 15 7.09 14.02 6.86
CA GLY A 15 6.74 15.33 7.40
C GLY A 15 6.76 15.40 8.92
N ARG A 16 6.60 16.61 9.46
CA ARG A 16 6.52 16.83 10.92
C ARG A 16 5.07 16.78 11.39
N VAL A 17 4.80 15.93 12.36
CA VAL A 17 3.52 15.82 13.09
C VAL A 17 3.83 15.83 14.58
N ASP A 18 3.18 16.73 15.33
CA ASP A 18 3.40 16.93 16.76
C ASP A 18 4.89 17.15 17.11
N GLY A 19 5.57 17.96 16.31
CA GLY A 19 6.99 18.30 16.47
C GLY A 19 7.98 17.19 16.08
N LYS A 20 7.53 15.97 15.78
CA LYS A 20 8.38 14.81 15.42
C LYS A 20 8.40 14.57 13.91
N GLN A 21 9.56 14.19 13.37
CA GLN A 21 9.66 13.68 12.01
C GLN A 21 8.92 12.35 11.93
N ARG A 22 8.08 12.19 10.90
CA ARG A 22 7.28 10.99 10.66
C ARG A 22 7.26 10.64 9.18
N TYR A 23 7.01 9.36 8.94
CA TYR A 23 6.75 8.79 7.64
C TYR A 23 5.35 8.21 7.62
N GLY A 24 4.74 8.16 6.44
CA GLY A 24 3.41 7.64 6.28
C GLY A 24 3.09 7.28 4.85
N LEU A 25 1.94 6.65 4.68
CA LEU A 25 1.42 6.19 3.41
C LEU A 25 0.08 6.88 3.16
N ASN A 26 -0.10 7.43 1.96
CA ASN A 26 -1.31 8.17 1.58
C ASN A 26 -1.76 9.23 2.59
N GLY A 27 -0.80 9.89 3.25
CA GLY A 27 -1.07 10.94 4.24
C GLY A 27 -1.35 10.44 5.67
N VAL A 28 -1.20 9.13 5.94
CA VAL A 28 -1.34 8.59 7.30
C VAL A 28 -0.02 8.04 7.80
N SER A 29 0.46 8.58 8.91
CA SER A 29 1.53 7.99 9.71
C SER A 29 0.89 6.99 10.68
N TYR A 30 1.21 5.71 10.52
CA TYR A 30 0.57 4.66 11.31
C TYR A 30 0.91 4.80 12.79
N LYS A 31 -0.13 4.75 13.64
CA LYS A 31 -0.01 4.61 15.09
C LYS A 31 -0.62 3.26 15.50
N PRO A 32 0.15 2.37 16.16
CA PRO A 32 -0.39 1.14 16.72
C PRO A 32 -1.52 1.43 17.71
N ALA A 33 -2.58 0.63 17.67
CA ALA A 33 -3.61 0.64 18.69
C ALA A 33 -3.17 -0.20 19.91
N ASP A 34 -3.74 0.09 21.08
CA ASP A 34 -3.45 -0.65 22.32
C ASP A 34 -3.98 -2.10 22.28
N THR A 35 -5.02 -2.34 21.47
CA THR A 35 -5.56 -3.69 21.21
C THR A 35 -5.14 -4.16 19.80
N PRO A 36 -4.59 -5.38 19.64
CA PRO A 36 -4.26 -5.93 18.32
C PRO A 36 -5.47 -5.98 17.39
N LEU A 37 -5.31 -5.50 16.15
CA LEU A 37 -6.42 -5.30 15.22
C LEU A 37 -7.21 -6.57 14.93
N LYS A 38 -6.53 -7.71 14.75
CA LYS A 38 -7.19 -9.01 14.53
C LYS A 38 -8.05 -9.43 15.73
N LEU A 39 -7.62 -9.15 16.97
CA LEU A 39 -8.39 -9.47 18.17
C LEU A 39 -9.57 -8.51 18.33
N ALA A 40 -9.36 -7.22 18.06
CA ALA A 40 -10.43 -6.24 18.09
C ALA A 40 -11.53 -6.57 17.07
N ASP A 41 -11.15 -7.01 15.87
CA ASP A 41 -12.08 -7.49 14.85
C ASP A 41 -12.81 -8.77 15.28
N TYR A 42 -12.06 -9.80 15.69
CA TYR A 42 -12.61 -11.10 16.10
C TYR A 42 -13.60 -11.01 17.27
N PHE A 43 -13.30 -10.19 18.28
CA PHE A 43 -14.16 -9.99 19.45
C PHE A 43 -15.13 -8.79 19.31
N ASN A 44 -15.17 -8.14 18.15
CA ASN A 44 -16.02 -6.98 17.87
C ASN A 44 -15.86 -5.82 18.88
N ILE A 45 -14.61 -5.48 19.22
CA ILE A 45 -14.27 -4.40 20.14
C ILE A 45 -14.28 -3.06 19.38
N GLY A 46 -15.29 -2.24 19.66
CA GLY A 46 -15.43 -0.92 19.06
C GLY A 46 -14.36 0.09 19.49
N GLY A 47 -14.10 1.09 18.64
CA GLY A 47 -13.22 2.21 18.96
C GLY A 47 -11.71 1.97 18.78
N VAL A 48 -11.30 0.75 18.42
CA VAL A 48 -9.87 0.40 18.21
C VAL A 48 -9.37 0.86 16.84
N PHE A 49 -10.16 0.66 15.80
CA PHE A 49 -9.84 1.07 14.43
C PHE A 49 -11.12 1.35 13.65
N LYS A 50 -10.96 1.93 12.46
CA LYS A 50 -12.04 2.12 11.48
C LYS A 50 -11.58 1.63 10.12
N VAL A 51 -12.31 0.69 9.53
CA VAL A 51 -12.06 0.29 8.14
C VAL A 51 -12.27 1.48 7.21
N GLY A 52 -11.31 1.71 6.31
CA GLY A 52 -11.31 2.87 5.41
C GLY A 52 -10.76 4.15 6.04
N SER A 53 -10.06 4.07 7.18
CA SER A 53 -9.34 5.21 7.76
C SER A 53 -8.19 5.71 6.87
N ILE A 54 -7.68 4.86 5.97
CA ILE A 54 -6.74 5.24 4.92
C ILE A 54 -7.35 5.10 3.52
N SER A 55 -7.11 6.09 2.66
CA SER A 55 -7.55 6.06 1.26
C SER A 55 -6.70 5.10 0.44
N TYR A 56 -7.31 4.43 -0.54
CA TYR A 56 -6.64 3.54 -1.48
C TYR A 56 -5.91 4.26 -2.62
N ARG A 57 -6.02 5.60 -2.68
CA ARG A 57 -5.22 6.47 -3.55
C ARG A 57 -4.79 7.71 -2.75
N PRO A 58 -3.63 8.32 -3.07
CA PRO A 58 -3.21 9.56 -2.43
C PRO A 58 -4.24 10.67 -2.70
N GLN A 59 -4.64 11.38 -1.64
CA GLN A 59 -5.64 12.47 -1.70
C GLN A 59 -5.03 13.85 -1.40
N GLY A 60 -3.69 13.96 -1.38
CA GLY A 60 -3.01 15.21 -1.00
C GLY A 60 -3.27 15.66 0.44
N ARG A 61 -3.75 14.75 1.31
CA ARG A 61 -4.00 15.05 2.72
C ARG A 61 -2.68 15.28 3.45
N ARG A 62 -2.68 16.23 4.38
CA ARG A 62 -1.55 16.45 5.28
C ARG A 62 -1.31 15.19 6.12
N LEU A 63 -0.03 14.87 6.32
CA LEU A 63 0.39 13.76 7.17
C LEU A 63 -0.20 13.92 8.58
N HIS A 64 -0.92 12.91 9.05
CA HIS A 64 -1.50 12.86 10.39
C HIS A 64 -1.36 11.45 10.98
N LEU A 65 -1.55 11.31 12.28
CA LEU A 65 -1.51 10.01 12.97
C LEU A 65 -2.89 9.36 12.94
N ASP A 66 -2.93 8.08 12.58
CA ASP A 66 -4.12 7.25 12.72
C ASP A 66 -3.74 5.76 12.76
N THR A 67 -4.64 4.93 13.27
CA THR A 67 -4.59 3.47 13.13
C THR A 67 -5.21 3.11 11.77
N ALA A 68 -4.39 3.26 10.73
CA ALA A 68 -4.79 3.04 9.34
C ALA A 68 -5.23 1.60 9.07
N VAL A 69 -6.44 1.42 8.56
CA VAL A 69 -6.96 0.13 8.06
C VAL A 69 -7.63 0.37 6.71
N MET A 70 -7.12 -0.31 5.68
CA MET A 70 -7.74 -0.33 4.35
C MET A 70 -8.59 -1.59 4.22
N GLY A 71 -9.86 -1.42 3.86
CA GLY A 71 -10.71 -2.56 3.51
C GLY A 71 -10.32 -3.14 2.15
N ALA A 72 -10.36 -4.47 2.05
CA ALA A 72 -10.24 -5.21 0.81
C ALA A 72 -11.14 -6.44 0.84
N ASP A 73 -11.67 -6.82 -0.32
CA ASP A 73 -12.60 -7.94 -0.43
C ASP A 73 -11.83 -9.26 -0.58
N TYR A 74 -12.31 -10.30 0.12
CA TYR A 74 -11.72 -11.64 0.07
C TYR A 74 -11.80 -12.24 -1.35
N ARG A 75 -10.73 -12.94 -1.75
CA ARG A 75 -10.54 -13.58 -3.07
C ARG A 75 -10.56 -12.62 -4.26
N THR A 76 -10.21 -11.36 -4.04
CA THR A 76 -9.97 -10.42 -5.13
C THR A 76 -8.53 -10.48 -5.65
N PHE A 77 -8.35 -10.16 -6.92
CA PHE A 77 -7.03 -10.02 -7.54
C PHE A 77 -6.77 -8.53 -7.77
N VAL A 78 -5.83 -7.95 -7.02
CA VAL A 78 -5.64 -6.50 -7.00
C VAL A 78 -4.29 -6.10 -7.57
N GLU A 79 -4.25 -4.88 -8.13
CA GLU A 79 -3.02 -4.18 -8.43
C GLU A 79 -2.69 -3.25 -7.27
N ILE A 80 -1.47 -3.32 -6.76
CA ILE A 80 -0.93 -2.34 -5.82
C ILE A 80 0.21 -1.61 -6.52
N VAL A 81 0.16 -0.29 -6.51
CA VAL A 81 1.19 0.60 -7.04
C VAL A 81 1.80 1.35 -5.88
N PHE A 82 3.07 1.10 -5.59
CA PHE A 82 3.83 1.93 -4.67
C PHE A 82 4.46 3.09 -5.46
N GLN A 83 4.28 4.31 -4.99
CA GLN A 83 4.87 5.52 -5.55
C GLN A 83 5.77 6.18 -4.51
N ASN A 84 7.00 6.46 -4.89
CA ASN A 84 8.00 7.06 -4.04
C ASN A 84 8.41 8.44 -4.60
N PRO A 85 7.79 9.54 -4.13
CA PRO A 85 8.20 10.89 -4.49
C PRO A 85 9.47 11.35 -3.74
N GLU A 86 10.04 10.54 -2.86
CA GLU A 86 11.20 10.91 -2.03
C GLU A 86 12.53 10.67 -2.77
N ASP A 87 13.62 11.18 -2.20
CA ASP A 87 14.99 11.05 -2.74
C ASP A 87 15.76 9.83 -2.20
N ILE A 88 15.08 8.97 -1.44
CA ILE A 88 15.64 7.75 -0.84
C ILE A 88 14.86 6.52 -1.30
N VAL A 89 15.51 5.36 -1.33
CA VAL A 89 14.83 4.09 -1.64
C VAL A 89 13.86 3.73 -0.51
N GLN A 90 12.65 3.35 -0.86
CA GLN A 90 11.67 2.75 0.05
C GLN A 90 11.62 1.24 -0.14
N SER A 91 11.34 0.49 0.92
CA SER A 91 11.16 -0.97 0.86
C SER A 91 9.83 -1.35 1.50
N TYR A 92 9.00 -2.08 0.76
CA TYR A 92 7.69 -2.53 1.21
C TYR A 92 7.64 -4.05 1.27
N HIS A 93 7.22 -4.57 2.42
CA HIS A 93 6.93 -5.98 2.65
C HIS A 93 5.42 -6.16 2.82
N LEU A 94 4.87 -7.24 2.28
CA LEU A 94 3.46 -7.58 2.43
C LEU A 94 3.34 -8.89 3.23
N ASP A 95 2.95 -8.77 4.50
CA ASP A 95 2.77 -9.93 5.37
C ASP A 95 1.66 -10.85 4.86
N GLY A 96 1.90 -12.16 4.95
CA GLY A 96 0.90 -13.18 4.62
C GLY A 96 0.66 -13.41 3.13
N TYR A 97 1.42 -12.76 2.24
CA TYR A 97 1.28 -12.89 0.79
C TYR A 97 2.64 -12.93 0.07
N GLN A 98 2.66 -13.60 -1.08
CA GLN A 98 3.59 -13.32 -2.16
C GLN A 98 2.83 -12.61 -3.28
N PHE A 99 3.53 -11.77 -4.05
CA PHE A 99 2.99 -11.01 -5.15
C PHE A 99 3.89 -11.09 -6.37
N PHE A 100 3.32 -10.88 -7.55
CA PHE A 100 4.06 -10.78 -8.81
C PHE A 100 4.44 -9.32 -9.06
N VAL A 101 5.72 -9.04 -9.24
CA VAL A 101 6.16 -7.70 -9.68
C VAL A 101 5.88 -7.59 -11.16
N VAL A 102 4.98 -6.68 -11.54
CA VAL A 102 4.53 -6.53 -12.93
C VAL A 102 5.12 -5.32 -13.63
N GLY A 103 5.63 -4.33 -12.91
CA GLY A 103 6.28 -3.17 -13.54
C GLY A 103 7.00 -2.27 -12.54
N MET A 104 7.94 -1.50 -13.05
CA MET A 104 8.63 -0.44 -12.32
C MET A 104 9.14 0.59 -13.33
N ASP A 105 9.14 1.87 -12.96
CA ASP A 105 9.73 2.93 -13.79
C ASP A 105 9.96 4.20 -12.96
N GLY A 106 10.68 5.15 -13.53
CA GLY A 106 10.81 6.51 -13.00
C GLY A 106 9.51 7.32 -13.12
N GLY A 107 9.43 8.39 -12.34
CA GLY A 107 8.33 9.34 -12.35
C GLY A 107 7.09 8.88 -11.58
N VAL A 108 5.93 9.34 -12.02
CA VAL A 108 4.63 9.07 -11.40
C VAL A 108 3.89 8.04 -12.24
N TRP A 109 3.33 7.03 -11.60
CA TRP A 109 2.59 5.99 -12.29
C TRP A 109 1.33 6.57 -12.95
N SER A 110 0.97 6.05 -14.12
CA SER A 110 -0.30 6.32 -14.78
C SER A 110 -0.90 5.03 -15.32
N GLU A 111 -2.18 5.04 -15.69
CA GLU A 111 -2.81 3.86 -16.29
C GLU A 111 -2.13 3.41 -17.59
N ALA A 112 -1.50 4.34 -18.32
CA ALA A 112 -0.74 4.05 -19.52
C ALA A 112 0.52 3.21 -19.25
N SER A 113 1.07 3.27 -18.03
CA SER A 113 2.24 2.49 -17.60
C SER A 113 2.02 0.98 -17.69
N ARG A 114 0.76 0.51 -17.67
CA ARG A 114 0.42 -0.91 -17.84
C ARG A 114 0.86 -1.50 -19.17
N LYS A 115 1.09 -0.67 -20.19
CA LYS A 115 1.63 -1.11 -21.48
C LYS A 115 3.03 -1.71 -21.34
N GLY A 116 3.79 -1.31 -20.31
CA GLY A 116 5.13 -1.84 -20.03
C GLY A 116 5.14 -3.02 -19.05
N TYR A 117 3.98 -3.54 -18.63
CA TYR A 117 3.94 -4.57 -17.61
C TYR A 117 4.44 -5.93 -18.11
N ASN A 118 5.26 -6.57 -17.29
CA ASN A 118 5.58 -7.98 -17.42
C ASN A 118 4.42 -8.83 -16.86
N LEU A 119 3.58 -9.32 -17.77
CA LEU A 119 2.41 -10.16 -17.47
C LEU A 119 2.62 -11.62 -17.90
N ARG A 120 3.86 -12.03 -18.18
CA ARG A 120 4.19 -13.38 -18.64
C ARG A 120 5.02 -14.16 -17.63
N ASP A 121 6.08 -13.54 -17.11
CA ASP A 121 7.08 -14.21 -16.25
C ASP A 121 7.50 -13.33 -15.07
N GLY A 122 6.58 -12.49 -14.57
CA GLY A 122 6.78 -11.71 -13.35
C GLY A 122 7.19 -12.59 -12.17
N VAL A 123 8.21 -12.17 -11.42
CA VAL A 123 8.76 -12.93 -10.30
C VAL A 123 7.88 -12.77 -9.06
N ALA A 124 7.60 -13.88 -8.38
CA ALA A 124 6.94 -13.89 -7.08
C ALA A 124 7.91 -13.41 -5.98
N ARG A 125 7.52 -12.39 -5.22
CA ARG A 125 8.28 -11.83 -4.09
C ARG A 125 7.35 -11.51 -2.93
N SER A 126 7.90 -11.25 -1.75
CA SER A 126 7.17 -10.70 -0.59
C SER A 126 7.66 -9.30 -0.20
N THR A 127 8.79 -8.85 -0.76
CA THR A 127 9.37 -7.52 -0.54
C THR A 127 9.76 -6.89 -1.87
N ILE A 128 9.49 -5.59 -2.00
CA ILE A 128 9.85 -4.79 -3.19
C ILE A 128 10.47 -3.46 -2.79
N GLN A 129 11.52 -3.07 -3.53
CA GLN A 129 12.12 -1.75 -3.44
C GLN A 129 11.41 -0.79 -4.41
N VAL A 130 11.29 0.47 -4.01
CA VAL A 130 10.82 1.56 -4.87
C VAL A 130 11.90 2.64 -4.85
N TYR A 131 12.53 2.86 -5.99
CA TYR A 131 13.64 3.77 -6.13
C TYR A 131 13.21 5.24 -5.93
N PRO A 132 14.17 6.15 -5.70
CA PRO A 132 13.88 7.58 -5.62
C PRO A 132 13.14 8.07 -6.86
N LYS A 133 12.13 8.93 -6.65
CA LYS A 133 11.31 9.52 -7.73
C LYS A 133 10.75 8.48 -8.71
N SER A 134 10.28 7.33 -8.21
CA SER A 134 9.89 6.18 -9.03
C SER A 134 8.62 5.51 -8.52
N TRP A 135 8.13 4.51 -9.26
CA TRP A 135 7.05 3.62 -8.84
C TRP A 135 7.38 2.15 -9.11
N SER A 136 6.73 1.27 -8.35
CA SER A 136 6.72 -0.18 -8.57
C SER A 136 5.29 -0.69 -8.45
N ALA A 137 4.87 -1.56 -9.37
CA ALA A 137 3.54 -2.15 -9.40
C ALA A 137 3.58 -3.67 -9.24
N LEU A 138 2.61 -4.21 -8.52
CA LEU A 138 2.49 -5.61 -8.21
C LEU A 138 1.05 -6.10 -8.35
N TYR A 139 0.90 -7.36 -8.74
CA TYR A 139 -0.37 -8.08 -8.74
C TYR A 139 -0.39 -9.12 -7.62
N VAL A 140 -1.48 -9.14 -6.86
CA VAL A 140 -1.61 -10.01 -5.69
C VAL A 140 -3.05 -10.55 -5.55
N PRO A 141 -3.24 -11.87 -5.37
CA PRO A 141 -4.50 -12.43 -4.91
C PRO A 141 -4.67 -12.21 -3.40
N LEU A 142 -5.82 -11.72 -2.96
CA LEU A 142 -6.15 -11.51 -1.54
C LEU A 142 -6.99 -12.68 -1.00
N ASP A 143 -6.37 -13.86 -0.89
CA ASP A 143 -7.01 -15.13 -0.57
C ASP A 143 -6.60 -15.73 0.79
N ASN A 144 -5.81 -15.01 1.59
CA ASN A 144 -5.43 -15.44 2.94
C ASN A 144 -6.56 -15.19 3.95
N VAL A 145 -6.75 -16.14 4.88
CA VAL A 145 -7.81 -16.18 5.91
C VAL A 145 -7.17 -16.08 7.30
#